data_AF-A0A5N8VFT2-F1
#
_entry.id   AF-A0A5N8VFT2-F1
#
_cell.length_a   1.000
_cell.length_b   1.000
_cell.length_c   1.000
_cell.angle_alpha   90.00
_cell.angle_beta   90.00
_cell.angle_gamma   90.00
#
_symmetry.space_group_name_H-M   'P 1'
#
loop_
_entity.id
_entity.type
_entity.pdbx_description
1 polymer ?
#
loop_
_entity_poly.entity_id
_entity_poly.type
_entity_poly.pdbx_seq_one_letter_code
_entity_poly.pdbx_strand_id
1 'polypeptide(L)'
;MTAATRCRMHGGASPQAKTAAARRQVEGQARALLAELGTPPVEDPLAALLRLGGEVLAWQKATAALVNQLDSIRYQGGSGEQLRAEVVLYERAMDRAANVLSAIARLNIDERLTAVSERQAEAVIGAVEAALAAVGITGEQAIEGRRAAARHLRVLEVAS
;
A
#
# COMPACT_ATOMS: atom_id res chain seq x y z
N MET A 1 -6.69 -25.88 -10.52
CA MET A 1 -7.89 -25.23 -11.10
C MET A 1 -7.49 -24.55 -12.40
N THR A 2 -7.94 -25.08 -13.54
CA THR A 2 -7.55 -24.64 -14.88
C THR A 2 -8.30 -23.37 -15.27
N ALA A 3 -7.58 -22.30 -15.61
CA ALA A 3 -8.16 -21.09 -16.19
C ALA A 3 -8.80 -21.44 -17.55
N ALA A 4 -10.11 -21.30 -17.68
CA ALA A 4 -10.82 -21.57 -18.93
C ALA A 4 -10.35 -20.57 -20.01
N THR A 5 -9.63 -21.08 -21.01
CA THR A 5 -9.14 -20.29 -22.14
C THR A 5 -10.32 -19.86 -23.02
N ARG A 6 -10.63 -18.55 -23.05
CA ARG A 6 -11.68 -18.02 -23.95
C ARG A 6 -11.13 -17.90 -25.36
N CYS A 7 -11.87 -18.44 -26.34
CA CYS A 7 -11.47 -18.32 -27.74
C CYS A 7 -11.54 -16.84 -28.20
N ARG A 8 -10.74 -16.49 -29.22
CA ARG A 8 -10.65 -15.13 -29.77
C ARG A 8 -12.03 -14.54 -30.11
N MET A 9 -12.93 -15.39 -30.64
CA MET A 9 -14.29 -15.04 -31.07
C MET A 9 -15.32 -14.99 -29.91
N HIS A 10 -15.06 -15.67 -28.79
CA HIS A 10 -15.91 -15.63 -27.59
C HIS A 10 -15.29 -14.75 -26.50
N GLY A 11 -15.03 -13.50 -26.87
CA GLY A 11 -14.57 -12.46 -25.95
C GLY A 11 -13.07 -12.49 -25.63
N GLY A 12 -12.28 -13.39 -26.19
CA GLY A 12 -10.82 -13.40 -26.02
C GLY A 12 -10.10 -12.23 -26.71
N ALA A 13 -10.70 -11.64 -27.74
CA ALA A 13 -10.16 -10.46 -28.44
C ALA A 13 -10.66 -9.11 -27.92
N SER A 14 -11.54 -9.10 -26.91
CA SER A 14 -12.08 -7.85 -26.38
C SER A 14 -10.97 -6.98 -25.78
N PRO A 15 -11.13 -5.63 -25.78
CA PRO A 15 -10.17 -4.74 -25.14
C PRO A 15 -9.90 -5.13 -23.68
N GLN A 16 -10.94 -5.52 -22.94
CA GLN A 16 -10.83 -5.93 -21.54
C GLN A 16 -10.02 -7.23 -21.38
N ALA A 17 -10.23 -8.20 -22.28
CA ALA A 17 -9.47 -9.46 -22.26
C ALA A 17 -8.00 -9.24 -22.60
N LYS A 18 -7.69 -8.35 -23.55
CA LYS A 18 -6.31 -7.97 -23.90
C LYS A 18 -5.61 -7.23 -22.75
N THR A 19 -6.28 -6.27 -22.11
CA THR A 19 -5.74 -5.56 -20.93
C THR A 19 -5.49 -6.52 -19.77
N ALA A 20 -6.41 -7.45 -19.50
CA ALA A 20 -6.23 -8.47 -18.47
C ALA A 20 -5.08 -9.45 -18.82
N ALA A 21 -4.90 -9.81 -20.09
CA ALA A 21 -3.78 -10.64 -20.53
C ALA A 21 -2.44 -9.93 -20.38
N ALA A 22 -2.36 -8.66 -20.81
CA ALA A 22 -1.16 -7.82 -20.64
C ALA A 22 -0.79 -7.68 -19.16
N ARG A 23 -1.78 -7.44 -18.30
CA ARG A 23 -1.59 -7.37 -16.84
C ARG A 23 -1.02 -8.68 -16.28
N ARG A 24 -1.58 -9.83 -16.64
CA ARG A 24 -1.07 -11.14 -16.20
C ARG A 24 0.35 -11.42 -16.70
N GLN A 25 0.69 -10.98 -17.91
CA GLN A 25 2.03 -11.14 -18.45
C GLN A 25 3.06 -10.32 -17.66
N VAL A 26 2.74 -9.05 -17.37
CA VAL A 26 3.58 -8.17 -16.54
C VAL A 26 3.72 -8.71 -15.12
N GLU A 27 2.63 -9.15 -14.50
CA GLU A 27 2.65 -9.78 -13.18
C GLU A 27 3.47 -11.08 -13.17
N GLY A 28 3.38 -11.89 -14.23
CA GLY A 28 4.18 -13.11 -14.39
C GLY A 28 5.68 -12.84 -14.55
N GLN A 29 6.05 -11.84 -15.35
CA GLN A 29 7.43 -11.41 -15.52
C GLN A 29 8.02 -10.85 -14.22
N ALA A 30 7.25 -10.04 -13.48
CA ALA A 30 7.67 -9.54 -12.18
C ALA A 30 7.91 -10.68 -11.18
N ARG A 31 7.03 -11.69 -11.13
CA ARG A 31 7.21 -12.88 -10.27
C ARG A 31 8.45 -13.69 -10.65
N ALA A 32 8.71 -13.88 -11.94
CA ALA A 32 9.89 -14.61 -12.41
C ALA A 32 11.19 -13.89 -12.02
N LEU A 33 11.24 -12.56 -12.19
CA LEU A 33 12.38 -11.74 -11.82
C LEU A 33 12.62 -11.75 -10.29
N LEU A 34 11.57 -11.67 -9.49
CA LEU A 34 11.68 -11.74 -8.02
C LEU A 34 12.21 -13.11 -7.56
N ALA A 35 11.77 -14.19 -8.21
CA ALA A 35 12.27 -15.54 -7.93
C ALA A 35 13.75 -15.70 -8.30
N GLU A 36 14.21 -15.09 -9.39
CA GLU A 36 15.62 -15.07 -9.80
C GLU A 36 16.50 -14.28 -8.82
N LEU A 37 15.99 -13.15 -8.30
CA LEU A 37 16.70 -12.30 -7.34
C LEU A 37 16.71 -12.88 -5.91
N GLY A 38 15.98 -13.96 -5.64
CA GLY A 38 15.84 -14.54 -4.29
C GLY A 38 15.14 -13.60 -3.29
N THR A 39 14.49 -12.55 -3.78
CA THR A 39 13.85 -11.54 -2.95
C THR A 39 12.38 -11.90 -2.78
N PRO A 40 11.87 -12.04 -1.54
CA PRO A 40 10.46 -12.28 -1.33
C PRO A 40 9.65 -11.10 -1.90
N PRO A 41 8.50 -11.38 -2.55
CA PRO A 41 7.61 -10.32 -2.98
C PRO A 41 7.13 -9.50 -1.78
N VAL A 42 6.90 -8.21 -1.98
CA VAL A 42 6.26 -7.37 -0.97
C VAL A 42 4.83 -7.89 -0.75
N GLU A 43 4.58 -8.45 0.43
CA GLU A 43 3.30 -9.10 0.76
C GLU A 43 2.14 -8.11 0.83
N ASP A 44 2.37 -6.96 1.47
CA ASP A 44 1.44 -5.82 1.50
C ASP A 44 2.08 -4.57 0.87
N PRO A 45 1.96 -4.40 -0.45
CA PRO A 45 2.55 -3.25 -1.15
C PRO A 45 1.98 -1.90 -0.71
N LEU A 46 0.73 -1.86 -0.22
CA LEU A 46 0.10 -0.61 0.19
C LEU A 46 0.65 -0.16 1.55
N ALA A 47 0.71 -1.09 2.52
CA ALA A 47 1.33 -0.80 3.81
C ALA A 47 2.82 -0.47 3.67
N ALA A 48 3.54 -1.16 2.78
CA ALA A 48 4.94 -0.86 2.49
C ALA A 48 5.12 0.55 1.89
N LEU A 49 4.24 0.97 0.97
CA LEU A 49 4.29 2.30 0.36
C LEU A 49 3.99 3.42 1.38
N LEU A 50 3.02 3.21 2.29
CA LEU A 50 2.75 4.16 3.37
C LEU A 50 3.94 4.31 4.32
N ARG A 51 4.58 3.19 4.69
CA ARG A 51 5.80 3.19 5.51
C ARG A 51 6.92 3.96 4.83
N LEU A 52 7.17 3.70 3.54
CA LEU A 52 8.13 4.44 2.75
C LEU A 52 7.81 5.94 2.70
N GLY A 53 6.53 6.31 2.59
CA GLY A 53 6.09 7.71 2.67
C GLY A 53 6.52 8.38 3.98
N GLY A 54 6.32 7.70 5.11
CA GLY A 54 6.78 8.16 6.42
C GLY A 54 8.29 8.31 6.50
N GLU A 55 9.05 7.33 6.02
CA GLU A 55 10.51 7.35 5.98
C GLU A 55 11.07 8.50 5.13
N VAL A 56 10.49 8.72 3.94
CA VAL A 56 10.91 9.79 3.03
C VAL A 56 10.61 11.17 3.63
N LEU A 57 9.47 11.33 4.31
CA LEU A 57 9.16 12.57 5.03
C LEU A 57 10.12 12.81 6.22
N ALA A 58 10.46 11.77 6.97
CA ALA A 58 11.45 11.87 8.04
C ALA A 58 12.83 12.27 7.49
N TRP A 59 13.22 11.70 6.35
CA TRP A 59 14.46 12.05 5.66
C TRP A 59 14.46 13.50 5.13
N GLN A 60 13.35 13.96 4.57
CA GLN A 60 13.18 15.35 4.13
C GLN A 60 13.34 16.32 5.31
N LYS A 61 12.76 16.01 6.47
CA LYS A 61 12.94 16.81 7.70
C LYS A 61 14.40 16.82 8.19
N ALA A 62 15.05 15.65 8.21
CA ALA A 62 16.44 15.55 8.64
C ALA A 62 17.38 16.37 7.74
N THR A 63 17.20 16.27 6.42
CA THR A 63 18.00 17.03 5.45
C THR A 63 17.70 18.53 5.47
N ALA A 64 16.45 18.93 5.72
CA ALA A 64 16.11 20.33 5.98
C ALA A 64 16.87 20.87 7.21
N ALA A 65 16.96 20.08 8.28
CA ALA A 65 17.68 20.48 9.49
C ALA A 65 19.18 20.69 9.23
N LEU A 66 19.79 19.90 8.34
CA LEU A 66 21.18 20.10 7.91
C LEU A 66 21.35 21.41 7.12
N VAL A 67 20.45 21.69 6.17
CA VAL A 67 20.47 22.94 5.39
C VAL A 67 20.31 24.16 6.30
N ASN A 68 19.45 24.08 7.31
CA ASN A 68 19.22 25.17 8.26
C ASN A 68 20.43 25.49 9.15
N GLN A 69 21.41 24.59 9.24
CA GLN A 69 22.67 24.81 9.96
C GLN A 69 23.75 25.47 9.10
N LEU A 70 23.49 25.71 7.82
CA LEU A 70 24.46 26.31 6.91
C LEU A 70 24.51 27.83 7.07
N ASP A 71 25.71 28.38 7.25
CA ASP A 71 25.94 29.83 7.16
C ASP A 71 25.82 30.37 5.73
N SER A 72 26.07 29.51 4.73
CA SER A 72 25.95 29.82 3.30
C SER A 72 25.67 28.56 2.50
N ILE A 73 24.80 28.68 1.48
CA ILE A 73 24.42 27.59 0.57
C ILE A 73 25.53 27.22 -0.45
N ARG A 74 26.53 28.09 -0.63
CA ARG A 74 27.63 27.93 -1.57
C ARG A 74 28.98 28.03 -0.88
N TYR A 75 29.98 27.37 -1.44
CA TYR A 75 31.37 27.45 -0.99
C TYR A 75 32.32 27.54 -2.19
N GLN A 76 33.50 28.11 -1.98
CA GLN A 76 34.51 28.26 -3.03
C GLN A 76 35.51 27.10 -2.93
N GLY A 77 35.53 26.25 -3.95
CA GLY A 77 36.43 25.12 -4.07
C GLY A 77 37.53 25.35 -5.12
N GLY A 78 38.41 24.36 -5.28
CA GLY A 78 39.51 24.42 -6.27
C GLY A 78 39.07 24.56 -7.73
N SER A 79 37.78 24.35 -8.02
CA SER A 79 37.19 24.48 -9.35
C SER A 79 36.16 25.63 -9.46
N GLY A 80 36.11 26.55 -8.50
CA GLY A 80 35.15 27.67 -8.48
C GLY A 80 34.08 27.56 -7.39
N GLU A 81 33.03 28.39 -7.48
CA GLU A 81 31.89 28.38 -6.56
C GLU A 81 31.04 27.11 -6.79
N GLN A 82 30.71 26.41 -5.71
CA GLN A 82 29.93 25.17 -5.74
C GLN A 82 28.81 25.20 -4.69
N LEU A 83 27.73 24.45 -4.95
CA LEU A 83 26.68 24.19 -3.96
C LEU A 83 27.18 23.22 -2.90
N ARG A 84 26.72 23.44 -1.66
CA ARG A 84 26.94 22.50 -0.56
C ARG A 84 26.11 21.23 -0.75
N ALA A 85 26.68 20.10 -0.35
CA ALA A 85 26.07 18.78 -0.56
C ALA A 85 24.73 18.62 0.16
N GLU A 86 24.57 19.26 1.32
CA GLU A 86 23.35 19.29 2.13
C GLU A 86 22.18 19.91 1.35
N VAL A 87 22.44 20.96 0.56
CA VAL A 87 21.44 21.61 -0.30
C VAL A 87 20.96 20.64 -1.38
N VAL A 88 21.89 19.94 -2.03
CA VAL A 88 21.57 18.93 -3.06
C VAL A 88 20.84 17.74 -2.44
N LEU A 89 21.21 17.35 -1.22
CA LEU A 89 20.59 16.23 -0.52
C LEU A 89 19.13 16.55 -0.13
N TYR A 90 18.89 17.78 0.32
CA TYR A 90 17.55 18.27 0.65
C TYR A 90 16.66 18.40 -0.58
N GLU A 91 17.18 18.96 -1.68
CA GLU A 91 16.43 19.05 -2.94
C GLU A 91 15.98 17.66 -3.44
N ARG A 92 16.89 16.68 -3.43
CA ARG A 92 16.56 15.28 -3.77
C ARG A 92 15.57 14.65 -2.79
N ALA A 93 15.58 15.04 -1.52
CA ALA A 93 14.62 14.55 -0.53
C ALA A 93 13.22 15.13 -0.80
N MET A 94 13.14 16.41 -1.18
CA MET A 94 11.89 17.07 -1.58
C MET A 94 11.27 16.40 -2.81
N ASP A 95 12.06 16.13 -3.84
CA ASP A 95 11.59 15.44 -5.05
C ASP A 95 11.08 14.03 -4.76
N ARG A 96 11.80 13.26 -3.94
CA ARG A 96 11.35 11.92 -3.53
C ARG A 96 10.07 11.97 -2.73
N ALA A 97 9.94 12.92 -1.80
CA ALA A 97 8.73 13.11 -1.01
C ALA A 97 7.54 13.41 -1.92
N ALA A 98 7.69 14.36 -2.86
CA ALA A 98 6.65 14.70 -3.81
C ALA A 98 6.21 13.49 -4.65
N ASN A 99 7.17 12.69 -5.13
CA ASN A 99 6.89 11.49 -5.93
C ASN A 99 6.14 10.40 -5.14
N VAL A 100 6.59 10.09 -3.92
CA VAL A 100 5.95 9.05 -3.09
C VAL A 100 4.56 9.49 -2.64
N LEU A 101 4.41 10.73 -2.17
CA LEU A 101 3.10 11.27 -1.77
C LEU A 101 2.13 11.33 -2.95
N SER A 102 2.60 11.71 -4.14
CA SER A 102 1.77 11.68 -5.35
C SER A 102 1.34 10.27 -5.72
N ALA A 103 2.20 9.27 -5.55
CA ALA A 103 1.84 7.87 -5.78
C ALA A 103 0.77 7.40 -4.78
N ILE A 104 0.92 7.74 -3.49
CA ILE A 104 -0.05 7.44 -2.44
C ILE A 104 -1.41 8.08 -2.78
N ALA A 105 -1.43 9.37 -3.10
CA ALA A 105 -2.65 10.09 -3.44
C ALA A 105 -3.34 9.50 -4.68
N ARG A 106 -2.60 9.21 -5.75
CA ARG A 106 -3.15 8.63 -6.99
C ARG A 106 -3.72 7.23 -6.81
N LEU A 107 -3.20 6.46 -5.86
CA LEU A 107 -3.64 5.10 -5.60
C LEU A 107 -4.87 5.03 -4.69
N ASN A 108 -5.36 6.18 -4.19
CA ASN A 108 -6.45 6.28 -3.20
C ASN A 108 -6.25 5.25 -2.06
N ILE A 109 -5.04 5.20 -1.50
CA ILE A 109 -4.63 4.13 -0.59
C ILE A 109 -5.50 4.10 0.66
N ASP A 110 -5.86 5.26 1.20
CA ASP A 110 -6.70 5.37 2.40
C ASP A 110 -8.10 4.76 2.19
N GLU A 111 -8.74 5.08 1.06
CA GLU A 111 -10.05 4.51 0.69
C GLU A 111 -9.95 2.99 0.49
N ARG A 112 -8.88 2.53 -0.15
CA ARG A 112 -8.68 1.10 -0.42
C ARG A 112 -8.36 0.30 0.84
N LEU A 113 -7.54 0.83 1.74
CA LEU A 113 -7.23 0.17 3.01
C LEU A 113 -8.46 0.14 3.92
N THR A 114 -9.20 1.24 4.01
CA THR A 114 -10.48 1.29 4.74
C THR A 114 -11.45 0.25 4.18
N ALA A 115 -11.64 0.19 2.86
CA ALA A 115 -12.52 -0.80 2.24
C ALA A 115 -12.06 -2.26 2.41
N VAL A 116 -10.75 -2.51 2.56
CA VAL A 116 -10.21 -3.84 2.89
C VAL A 116 -10.50 -4.17 4.35
N SER A 117 -10.28 -3.24 5.28
CA SER A 117 -10.60 -3.41 6.70
C SER A 117 -12.08 -3.71 6.90
N GLU A 118 -12.97 -2.94 6.25
CA GLU A 118 -14.42 -3.13 6.32
C GLU A 118 -14.84 -4.53 5.84
N ARG A 119 -14.33 -4.99 4.70
CA ARG A 119 -14.61 -6.35 4.19
C ARG A 119 -14.09 -7.43 5.11
N GLN A 120 -12.94 -7.23 5.75
CA GLN A 120 -12.39 -8.17 6.73
C GLN A 120 -13.26 -8.21 7.99
N ALA A 121 -13.70 -7.06 8.50
CA ALA A 121 -14.62 -6.98 9.63
C ALA A 121 -15.96 -7.68 9.32
N GLU A 122 -16.53 -7.46 8.13
CA GLU A 122 -17.71 -8.16 7.65
C GLU A 122 -17.50 -9.68 7.57
N ALA A 123 -16.36 -10.14 7.05
CA ALA A 123 -16.04 -11.56 6.96
C ALA A 123 -15.91 -12.20 8.35
N VAL A 124 -15.29 -11.52 9.32
CA VAL A 124 -15.18 -11.98 10.71
C VAL A 124 -16.56 -12.05 11.37
N ILE A 125 -17.39 -11.01 11.21
CA ILE A 125 -18.76 -11.00 11.73
C ILE A 125 -19.58 -12.15 11.13
N GLY A 126 -19.47 -12.38 9.81
CA GLY A 126 -20.12 -13.49 9.14
C GLY A 126 -19.65 -14.86 9.63
N ALA A 127 -18.35 -15.02 9.91
CA ALA A 127 -17.80 -16.24 10.49
C ALA A 127 -18.33 -16.50 11.91
N VAL A 128 -18.43 -15.46 12.74
CA VAL A 128 -19.03 -15.55 14.09
C VAL A 128 -20.49 -15.94 14.01
N GLU A 129 -21.25 -15.34 13.09
CA GLU A 129 -22.66 -15.69 12.88
C GLU A 129 -22.83 -17.15 12.45
N ALA A 130 -22.03 -17.61 11.49
CA ALA A 130 -22.04 -19.01 11.07
C ALA A 130 -21.71 -19.97 12.22
N ALA A 131 -20.76 -19.60 13.10
CA ALA A 131 -20.40 -20.39 14.27
C ALA A 131 -21.52 -20.44 15.31
N LEU A 132 -22.16 -19.31 15.61
CA LEU A 132 -23.32 -19.24 16.53
C LEU A 132 -24.49 -20.07 16.01
N ALA A 133 -24.80 -19.96 14.72
CA ALA A 133 -25.85 -20.75 14.10
C ALA A 133 -25.54 -22.26 14.15
N ALA A 134 -24.28 -22.66 13.95
CA ALA A 134 -23.85 -24.06 14.00
C ALA A 134 -24.05 -24.71 15.38
N VAL A 135 -23.98 -23.93 16.47
CA VAL A 135 -24.26 -24.41 17.84
C VAL A 135 -25.70 -24.17 18.29
N GLY A 136 -26.59 -23.78 17.37
CA GLY A 136 -28.01 -23.59 17.62
C GLY A 136 -28.39 -22.26 18.27
N ILE A 137 -27.44 -21.32 18.43
CA ILE A 137 -27.73 -19.97 18.92
C ILE A 137 -28.32 -19.17 17.77
N THR A 138 -29.61 -18.82 17.87
CA THR A 138 -30.37 -18.12 16.82
C THR A 138 -31.26 -17.03 17.41
N GLY A 139 -31.91 -16.24 16.55
CA GLY A 139 -32.85 -15.21 16.99
C GLY A 139 -32.19 -14.08 17.77
N GLU A 140 -32.80 -13.68 18.88
CA GLU A 140 -32.39 -12.49 19.65
C GLU A 140 -30.99 -12.62 20.27
N GLN A 141 -30.62 -13.83 20.72
CA GLN A 141 -29.30 -14.12 21.27
C GLN A 141 -28.18 -14.01 20.22
N ALA A 142 -28.46 -14.41 18.97
CA ALA A 142 -27.51 -14.24 17.87
C ALA A 142 -27.33 -12.76 17.49
N ILE A 143 -28.41 -11.96 17.57
CA ILE A 143 -28.37 -10.51 17.33
C ILE A 143 -27.54 -9.81 18.42
N GLU A 144 -27.69 -10.19 19.69
CA GLU A 144 -26.87 -9.68 20.78
C GLU A 144 -25.39 -10.05 20.62
N GLY A 145 -25.10 -11.32 20.30
CA GLY A 145 -23.75 -11.79 20.00
C GLY A 145 -23.10 -10.99 18.87
N ARG A 146 -23.83 -10.72 17.79
CA ARG A 146 -23.37 -9.89 16.67
C ARG A 146 -23.05 -8.45 17.12
N ARG A 147 -23.94 -7.84 17.91
CA ARG A 147 -23.73 -6.47 18.43
C ARG A 147 -22.51 -6.41 19.36
N ALA A 148 -22.30 -7.44 20.18
CA ALA A 148 -21.13 -7.52 21.05
C ALA A 148 -19.84 -7.67 20.24
N ALA A 149 -19.80 -8.58 19.26
CA ALA A 149 -18.64 -8.78 18.39
C ALA A 149 -18.28 -7.50 17.62
N ALA A 150 -19.27 -6.81 17.04
CA ALA A 150 -19.06 -5.54 16.34
C ALA A 150 -18.49 -4.44 17.25
N ARG A 151 -18.92 -4.36 18.52
CA ARG A 151 -18.35 -3.43 19.50
C ARG A 151 -16.89 -3.75 19.81
N HIS A 152 -16.56 -5.03 20.02
CA HIS A 152 -15.18 -5.43 20.34
C HIS A 152 -14.22 -5.22 19.16
N LEU A 153 -14.67 -5.47 17.93
CA LEU A 153 -13.87 -5.20 16.72
C LEU A 153 -13.53 -3.71 16.56
N ARG A 154 -14.49 -2.81 16.82
CA ARG A 154 -14.24 -1.35 16.79
C ARG A 154 -13.19 -0.89 17.80
N VAL A 155 -13.09 -1.56 18.95
CA VAL A 155 -12.07 -1.22 19.96
C VAL A 155 -10.67 -1.59 19.47
N LEU A 156 -10.53 -2.64 18.66
CA LEU A 156 -9.25 -3.05 18.09
C LEU A 156 -8.75 -2.08 17.01
N GLU A 157 -9.64 -1.55 16.16
CA GLU A 157 -9.27 -0.56 15.12
C GLU A 157 -8.77 0.79 15.68
N VAL A 158 -9.18 1.18 16.90
CA VAL A 158 -8.76 2.45 17.52
C VAL A 158 -7.42 2.31 18.27
N ALA A 159 -7.00 1.08 18.57
CA ALA A 159 -5.80 0.80 19.37
C ALA A 159 -4.56 0.43 18.53
N SER A 160 -4.72 0.24 17.22
CA SER A 160 -3.68 -0.08 16.24
C SER A 160 -3.20 1.14 15.46
#